data_AF-A0A3D5ANR9-F1
#
_entry.id   AF-A0A3D5ANR9-F1
#
_cell.length_a   1.000
_cell.length_b   1.000
_cell.length_c   1.000
_cell.angle_alpha   90.00
_cell.angle_beta   90.00
_cell.angle_gamma   90.00
#
_symmetry.space_group_name_H-M   'P 1'
#
loop_
_entity.id
_entity.type
_entity.pdbx_description
1 polymer ?
#
loop_
_entity_poly.entity_id
_entity_poly.type
_entity_poly.pdbx_seq_one_letter_code
_entity_poly.pdbx_strand_id
1 'polypeptide(L)'
;ADDFNGRHSDGSYDQSDDLYIAVSCLVGDPAKGVPDRAEARQRVDQLAAAAGEVSPYFGAWLTYREQLCEVWPVAATFAPHDIHAPGAPPILLLNNSGDQVTTVEDAEAVEASLERAVLVVNEGTEHGTYLEGHECVDDLVEAFLLDGTLPAEGTKCE
;
A
#
# COMPACT_ATOMS: atom_id res chain seq x y z
N ALA A 1 6.73 -14.30 10.75
CA ALA A 1 6.24 -13.73 12.02
C ALA A 1 7.32 -12.87 12.64
N ASP A 2 8.51 -13.43 12.92
CA ASP A 2 9.62 -12.66 13.50
C ASP A 2 10.02 -11.46 12.63
N ASP A 3 10.30 -11.65 11.33
CA ASP A 3 10.65 -10.54 10.43
C ASP A 3 9.57 -9.45 10.33
N PHE A 4 8.30 -9.85 10.26
CA PHE A 4 7.17 -8.91 10.19
C PHE A 4 7.08 -8.02 11.43
N ASN A 5 7.36 -8.57 12.62
CA ASN A 5 7.35 -7.81 13.86
C ASN A 5 8.74 -7.21 14.17
N GLY A 6 9.69 -7.25 13.22
CA GLY A 6 11.04 -6.73 13.44
C GLY A 6 11.87 -7.49 14.48
N ARG A 7 11.54 -8.75 14.77
CA ARG A 7 12.22 -9.55 15.81
C ARG A 7 13.52 -10.14 15.29
N HIS A 8 14.63 -9.79 15.91
CA HIS A 8 15.96 -10.33 15.61
C HIS A 8 16.21 -11.68 16.28
N SER A 9 17.26 -12.39 15.82
CA SER A 9 17.62 -13.73 16.30
C SER A 9 18.06 -13.78 17.76
N ASP A 10 18.50 -12.65 18.32
CA ASP A 10 18.83 -12.49 19.75
C ASP A 10 17.60 -12.17 20.61
N GLY A 11 16.42 -12.06 20.00
CA GLY A 11 15.15 -11.78 20.66
C GLY A 11 14.87 -10.29 20.89
N SER A 12 15.75 -9.40 20.45
CA SER A 12 15.45 -7.96 20.38
C SER A 12 14.49 -7.64 19.23
N TYR A 13 13.88 -6.46 19.28
CA TYR A 13 12.93 -5.96 18.28
C TYR A 13 13.45 -4.65 17.70
N ASP A 14 13.27 -4.44 16.40
CA ASP A 14 13.48 -3.14 15.77
C ASP A 14 12.30 -2.18 16.04
N GLN A 15 12.19 -1.11 15.26
CA GLN A 15 11.17 -0.07 15.42
C GLN A 15 10.23 0.02 14.19
N SER A 16 10.22 -1.02 13.34
CA SER A 16 9.47 -1.02 12.07
C SER A 16 7.98 -0.76 12.27
N ASP A 17 7.33 -1.49 13.19
CA ASP A 17 5.90 -1.31 13.51
C ASP A 17 5.60 0.08 14.08
N ASP A 18 6.43 0.56 15.01
CA ASP A 18 6.27 1.88 15.62
C ASP A 18 6.38 2.99 14.55
N LEU A 19 7.34 2.84 13.62
CA LEU A 19 7.52 3.76 12.50
C LEU A 19 6.39 3.66 11.48
N TYR A 20 5.90 2.46 11.18
CA TYR A 20 4.77 2.26 10.27
C TYR A 20 3.56 3.06 10.76
N ILE A 21 3.18 2.91 12.04
CA ILE A 21 2.06 3.66 12.62
C ILE A 21 2.36 5.16 12.60
N ALA A 22 3.54 5.57 13.09
CA ALA A 22 3.87 6.98 13.22
C ALA A 22 3.87 7.73 11.88
N VAL A 23 4.35 7.11 10.80
CA VAL A 23 4.34 7.69 9.45
C VAL A 23 2.94 7.62 8.84
N SER A 24 2.24 6.50 8.97
CA SER A 24 0.88 6.34 8.42
C SER A 24 -0.09 7.37 8.98
N CYS A 25 0.00 7.67 10.28
CA CYS A 25 -0.87 8.69 10.90
C CYS A 25 -0.55 10.14 10.47
N LEU A 26 0.56 10.38 9.76
CA LEU A 26 0.85 11.67 9.15
C LEU A 26 0.19 11.86 7.78
N VAL A 27 -0.39 10.79 7.22
CA VAL A 27 -1.16 10.81 5.97
C VAL A 27 -2.65 10.90 6.32
N GLY A 28 -3.30 11.99 5.92
CA GLY A 28 -4.69 12.26 6.24
C GLY A 28 -5.04 13.73 6.11
N ASP A 29 -6.31 14.05 6.34
CA ASP A 29 -6.79 15.44 6.30
C ASP A 29 -6.38 16.18 7.59
N PRO A 30 -5.48 17.18 7.51
CA PRO A 30 -5.03 17.94 8.69
C PRO A 30 -6.17 18.73 9.35
N ALA A 31 -7.27 19.00 8.63
CA ALA A 31 -8.42 19.74 9.15
C ALA A 31 -9.29 18.90 10.09
N LYS A 32 -9.14 17.56 10.12
CA LYS A 32 -9.96 16.67 10.97
C LYS A 32 -9.68 16.80 12.47
N GLY A 33 -8.63 17.53 12.87
CA GLY A 33 -8.26 17.69 14.28
C GLY A 33 -7.97 16.37 14.99
N VAL A 34 -7.75 16.39 16.30
CA VAL A 34 -7.61 15.18 17.13
C VAL A 34 -8.91 15.00 17.92
N PRO A 35 -9.75 14.00 17.59
CA PRO A 35 -10.96 13.70 18.34
C PRO A 35 -10.68 13.36 19.81
N ASP A 36 -11.70 13.52 20.67
CA ASP A 36 -11.68 12.89 21.99
C ASP A 36 -11.63 11.36 21.86
N ARG A 37 -11.03 10.69 22.85
CA ARG A 37 -10.86 9.24 22.83
C ARG A 37 -12.18 8.45 22.76
N ALA A 38 -13.26 8.95 23.37
CA ALA A 38 -14.55 8.28 23.30
C ALA A 38 -15.18 8.42 21.90
N GLU A 39 -15.05 9.59 21.28
CA GLU A 39 -15.50 9.81 19.90
C GLU A 39 -14.70 8.98 18.89
N ALA A 40 -13.36 8.96 19.02
CA ALA A 40 -12.48 8.11 18.22
C ALA A 40 -12.87 6.64 18.35
N ARG A 41 -13.08 6.17 19.59
CA ARG A 41 -13.49 4.78 19.84
C ARG A 41 -14.81 4.44 19.16
N GLN A 42 -15.82 5.30 19.30
CA GLN A 42 -17.13 5.09 18.68
C GLN A 42 -17.01 5.00 17.15
N ARG A 43 -16.18 5.85 16.54
CA ARG A 43 -15.94 5.84 15.09
C ARG A 43 -15.27 4.55 14.63
N VAL A 44 -14.21 4.12 15.32
CA VAL A 44 -13.51 2.86 15.03
C VAL A 44 -14.45 1.67 15.17
N ASP A 45 -15.27 1.61 16.22
CA ASP A 45 -16.22 0.51 16.42
C ASP A 45 -17.25 0.44 15.27
N GLN A 46 -17.72 1.59 14.76
CA GLN A 46 -18.63 1.65 13.60
C GLN A 46 -17.96 1.18 12.31
N LEU A 47 -16.73 1.64 12.04
CA LEU A 47 -15.95 1.20 10.88
C LEU A 47 -15.65 -0.30 10.95
N ALA A 48 -15.29 -0.80 12.13
CA ALA A 48 -14.96 -2.21 12.33
C ALA A 48 -16.18 -3.12 12.13
N ALA A 49 -17.38 -2.68 12.56
CA ALA A 49 -18.62 -3.38 12.29
C ALA A 49 -18.91 -3.43 10.77
N ALA A 50 -18.81 -2.29 10.08
CA ALA A 50 -19.02 -2.24 8.64
C ALA A 50 -18.02 -3.11 7.86
N ALA A 51 -16.73 -3.06 8.24
CA ALA A 51 -15.70 -3.88 7.64
C ALA A 51 -15.91 -5.38 7.91
N GLY A 52 -16.43 -5.75 9.09
CA GLY A 52 -16.79 -7.13 9.43
C GLY A 52 -17.91 -7.71 8.56
N GLU A 53 -18.84 -6.89 8.08
CA GLU A 53 -19.86 -7.34 7.11
C GLU A 53 -19.26 -7.64 5.73
N VAL A 54 -18.21 -6.91 5.33
CA VAL A 54 -17.49 -7.12 4.07
C VAL A 54 -16.53 -8.31 4.15
N SER A 55 -15.78 -8.41 5.25
CA SER A 55 -14.82 -9.48 5.52
C SER A 55 -14.97 -10.00 6.95
N PRO A 56 -15.75 -11.09 7.16
CA PRO A 56 -16.08 -11.59 8.50
C PRO A 56 -14.88 -12.00 9.36
N TYR A 57 -13.78 -12.41 8.73
CA TYR A 57 -12.58 -12.86 9.43
C TYR A 57 -11.58 -11.74 9.67
N PHE A 58 -11.44 -10.81 8.73
CA PHE A 58 -10.32 -9.85 8.75
C PHE A 58 -10.75 -8.40 8.86
N GLY A 59 -11.95 -8.03 8.41
CA GLY A 59 -12.36 -6.63 8.27
C GLY A 59 -12.34 -5.86 9.60
N ALA A 60 -12.97 -6.41 10.63
CA ALA A 60 -12.96 -5.78 11.95
C ALA A 60 -11.53 -5.71 12.53
N TRP A 61 -10.76 -6.78 12.43
CA TRP A 61 -9.38 -6.84 12.95
C TRP A 61 -8.46 -5.81 12.28
N LEU A 62 -8.48 -5.72 10.94
CA LEU A 62 -7.73 -4.72 10.17
C LEU A 62 -8.13 -3.30 10.57
N THR A 63 -9.42 -3.05 10.77
CA THR A 63 -9.89 -1.71 11.17
C THR A 63 -9.38 -1.32 12.56
N TYR A 64 -9.41 -2.23 13.53
CA TYR A 64 -8.88 -1.95 14.86
C TYR A 64 -7.36 -1.77 14.88
N ARG A 65 -6.62 -2.34 13.92
CA ARG A 65 -5.17 -2.14 13.81
C ARG A 65 -4.82 -0.66 13.53
N GLU A 66 -5.64 0.02 12.74
CA GLU A 66 -5.44 1.43 12.34
C GLU A 66 -6.00 2.45 13.36
N GLN A 67 -6.60 2.00 14.46
CA GLN A 67 -7.26 2.87 15.45
C GLN A 67 -6.33 3.91 16.09
N LEU A 68 -5.02 3.69 16.06
CA LEU A 68 -4.03 4.58 16.68
C LEU A 68 -3.99 5.95 15.98
N CYS A 69 -4.30 6.00 14.68
CA CYS A 69 -4.36 7.26 13.95
C CYS A 69 -5.56 8.14 14.34
N GLU A 70 -6.64 7.54 14.83
CA GLU A 70 -7.85 8.28 15.27
C GLU A 70 -7.64 9.11 16.54
N VAL A 71 -6.57 8.82 17.29
CA VAL A 71 -6.18 9.55 18.51
C VAL A 71 -4.75 10.08 18.43
N TRP A 72 -4.17 10.12 17.24
CA TRP A 72 -2.78 10.54 17.07
C TRP A 72 -2.61 12.00 17.49
N PRO A 73 -1.64 12.33 18.36
CA PRO A 73 -1.55 13.66 18.96
C PRO A 73 -1.01 14.73 18.01
N VAL A 74 -0.54 14.34 16.83
CA VAL A 74 0.04 15.21 15.81
C VAL A 74 -0.90 15.22 14.61
N ALA A 75 -1.24 16.42 14.12
CA ALA A 75 -2.04 16.54 12.91
C ALA A 75 -1.31 15.92 11.71
N ALA A 76 -2.08 15.31 10.81
CA ALA A 76 -1.54 14.85 9.53
C ALA A 76 -0.82 16.00 8.81
N THR A 77 0.29 15.68 8.14
CA THR A 77 1.10 16.65 7.40
C THR A 77 0.98 16.46 5.90
N PHE A 78 0.35 15.38 5.45
CA PHE A 78 0.17 15.06 4.04
C PHE A 78 -1.28 14.70 3.76
N ALA A 79 -1.99 15.55 3.02
CA ALA A 79 -3.36 15.27 2.59
C ALA A 79 -3.36 14.46 1.29
N PRO A 80 -4.23 13.45 1.15
CA PRO A 80 -4.46 12.78 -0.13
C PRO A 80 -4.86 13.79 -1.21
N HIS A 81 -4.27 13.67 -2.39
CA HIS A 81 -4.53 14.51 -3.54
C HIS A 81 -4.19 13.74 -4.82
N ASP A 82 -4.70 14.22 -5.94
CA ASP A 82 -4.39 13.63 -7.25
C ASP A 82 -2.90 13.82 -7.56
N ILE A 83 -2.24 12.71 -7.88
CA ILE A 83 -0.82 12.70 -8.26
C ILE A 83 -0.75 12.87 -9.77
N HIS A 84 0.08 13.81 -10.21
CA HIS A 84 0.41 13.97 -11.62
C HIS A 84 1.92 14.16 -11.76
N ALA A 85 2.50 13.57 -12.81
CA ALA A 85 3.93 13.62 -13.06
C ALA A 85 4.24 14.09 -14.49
N PRO A 86 3.87 15.33 -14.86
CA PRO A 86 4.09 15.83 -16.21
C PRO A 86 5.59 15.89 -16.51
N GLY A 87 5.98 15.35 -17.67
CA GLY A 87 7.38 15.31 -18.09
C GLY A 87 8.25 14.30 -17.35
N ALA A 88 7.67 13.41 -16.54
CA ALA A 88 8.39 12.27 -15.99
C ALA A 88 8.96 11.39 -17.13
N PRO A 89 10.12 10.74 -16.91
CA PRO A 89 10.57 9.66 -17.79
C PRO A 89 9.54 8.51 -17.81
N PRO A 90 9.67 7.54 -18.74
CA PRO A 90 8.88 6.31 -18.71
C PRO A 90 8.83 5.67 -17.31
N ILE A 91 7.65 5.17 -16.91
CA ILE A 91 7.41 4.54 -15.60
C ILE A 91 6.89 3.12 -15.86
N LEU A 92 7.49 2.13 -15.21
CA LEU A 92 7.00 0.76 -15.17
C LEU A 92 6.29 0.53 -13.83
N LEU A 93 5.02 0.11 -13.88
CA LEU A 93 4.25 -0.32 -12.71
C LEU A 93 4.09 -1.84 -12.77
N LEU A 94 4.10 -2.47 -11.60
CA LEU A 94 3.93 -3.91 -11.44
C LEU A 94 2.83 -4.16 -10.41
N ASN A 95 1.96 -5.13 -10.67
CA ASN A 95 1.05 -5.64 -9.66
C ASN A 95 0.78 -7.14 -9.88
N ASN A 96 0.44 -7.84 -8.81
CA ASN A 96 -0.09 -9.19 -8.90
C ASN A 96 -1.62 -9.18 -8.95
N SER A 97 -2.19 -10.10 -9.72
CA SER A 97 -3.66 -10.23 -9.89
C SER A 97 -4.41 -10.55 -8.59
N GLY A 98 -3.73 -11.18 -7.63
CA GLY A 98 -4.25 -11.55 -6.31
C GLY A 98 -3.64 -10.77 -5.14
N ASP A 99 -2.95 -9.65 -5.38
CA ASP A 99 -2.41 -8.81 -4.29
C ASP A 99 -3.56 -8.20 -3.46
N GLN A 100 -3.68 -8.63 -2.20
CA GLN A 100 -4.70 -8.15 -1.26
C GLN A 100 -4.32 -6.86 -0.50
N VAL A 101 -3.09 -6.38 -0.63
CA VAL A 101 -2.58 -5.20 0.08
C VAL A 101 -2.61 -3.97 -0.81
N THR A 102 -2.19 -4.12 -2.07
CA THR A 102 -2.25 -3.08 -3.11
C THR A 102 -2.88 -3.70 -4.35
N THR A 103 -4.18 -3.44 -4.56
CA THR A 103 -4.94 -4.19 -5.56
C THR A 103 -4.63 -3.72 -6.98
N VAL A 104 -5.01 -4.52 -7.98
CA VAL A 104 -4.86 -4.12 -9.39
C VAL A 104 -5.62 -2.83 -9.67
N GLU A 105 -6.79 -2.64 -9.06
CA GLU A 105 -7.58 -1.41 -9.20
C GLU A 105 -6.83 -0.18 -8.68
N ASP A 106 -6.10 -0.31 -7.57
CA ASP A 106 -5.24 0.77 -7.06
C ASP A 106 -4.07 1.05 -8.03
N ALA A 107 -3.47 0.01 -8.60
CA ALA A 107 -2.40 0.14 -9.58
C ALA A 107 -2.87 0.79 -10.90
N GLU A 108 -4.06 0.42 -11.39
CA GLU A 108 -4.71 1.04 -12.55
C GLU A 108 -5.02 2.53 -12.29
N ALA A 109 -5.45 2.87 -11.07
CA ALA A 109 -5.66 4.27 -10.69
C ALA A 109 -4.35 5.07 -10.70
N VAL A 110 -3.24 4.47 -10.24
CA VAL A 110 -1.90 5.07 -10.34
C VAL A 110 -1.46 5.21 -11.80
N GLU A 111 -1.63 4.18 -12.63
CA GLU A 111 -1.30 4.22 -14.06
C GLU A 111 -2.04 5.37 -14.76
N ALA A 112 -3.35 5.48 -14.54
CA ALA A 112 -4.19 6.53 -15.13
C ALA A 112 -3.79 7.95 -14.70
N SER A 113 -3.11 8.09 -13.55
CA SER A 113 -2.66 9.38 -13.03
C SER A 113 -1.33 9.86 -13.64
N LEU A 114 -0.61 8.96 -14.33
CA LEU A 114 0.75 9.17 -14.84
C LEU A 114 0.79 9.17 -16.38
N GLU A 115 1.33 10.21 -17.00
CA GLU A 115 1.31 10.38 -18.47
C GLU A 115 2.08 9.30 -19.26
N ARG A 116 3.04 8.63 -18.64
CA ARG A 116 3.99 7.71 -19.29
C ARG A 116 4.22 6.43 -18.47
N ALA A 117 3.18 5.94 -17.80
CA ALA A 117 3.21 4.66 -17.11
C ALA A 117 2.73 3.51 -18.00
N VAL A 118 3.30 2.32 -17.81
CA VAL A 118 2.74 1.05 -18.29
C VAL A 118 2.67 0.10 -17.10
N LEU A 119 1.47 -0.43 -16.84
CA LEU A 119 1.22 -1.44 -15.84
C LEU A 119 1.38 -2.85 -16.43
N VAL A 120 2.19 -3.67 -15.77
CA VAL A 120 2.26 -5.12 -16.00
C VAL A 120 1.55 -5.81 -14.86
N VAL A 121 0.55 -6.63 -15.20
CA VAL A 121 -0.15 -7.47 -14.23
C VAL A 121 0.37 -8.91 -14.36
N ASN A 122 0.92 -9.43 -13.27
CA ASN A 122 1.41 -10.80 -13.16
C ASN A 122 0.35 -11.71 -12.50
N GLU A 123 0.26 -12.98 -12.92
CA GLU A 123 -0.54 -13.97 -12.23
C GLU A 123 0.15 -14.42 -10.93
N GLY A 124 -0.29 -13.87 -9.81
CA GLY A 124 0.32 -14.11 -8.49
C GLY A 124 -0.63 -13.70 -7.37
N THR A 125 -0.36 -14.16 -6.14
CA THR A 125 -1.18 -13.84 -4.95
C THR A 125 -0.38 -13.16 -3.84
N GLU A 126 0.93 -13.08 -4.03
CA GLU A 126 1.88 -12.43 -3.16
C GLU A 126 1.86 -10.91 -3.33
N HIS A 127 2.34 -10.22 -2.30
CA HIS A 127 2.47 -8.76 -2.29
C HIS A 127 3.90 -8.38 -2.69
N GLY A 128 4.02 -7.57 -3.74
CA GLY A 128 5.28 -7.38 -4.48
C GLY A 128 5.43 -8.40 -5.61
N THR A 129 6.19 -8.06 -6.66
CA THR A 129 6.23 -8.86 -7.90
C THR A 129 7.64 -9.07 -8.46
N TYR A 130 8.53 -8.08 -8.34
CA TYR A 130 9.90 -8.18 -8.85
C TYR A 130 10.80 -8.98 -7.90
N LEU A 131 11.63 -9.88 -8.45
CA LEU A 131 12.49 -10.81 -7.71
C LEU A 131 11.73 -11.82 -6.83
N GLU A 132 10.46 -12.07 -7.15
CA GLU A 132 9.61 -13.05 -6.47
C GLU A 132 9.53 -14.40 -7.23
N GLY A 133 10.40 -14.60 -8.23
CA GLY A 133 10.53 -15.88 -8.96
C GLY A 133 9.77 -15.95 -10.29
N HIS A 134 9.30 -14.82 -10.80
CA HIS A 134 8.58 -14.69 -12.07
C HIS A 134 9.52 -14.21 -13.18
N GLU A 135 10.09 -15.14 -13.96
CA GLU A 135 11.09 -14.84 -15.01
C GLU A 135 10.60 -13.77 -16.01
N CYS A 136 9.33 -13.82 -16.40
CA CYS A 136 8.71 -12.81 -17.26
C CYS A 136 8.77 -11.40 -16.65
N VAL A 137 8.47 -11.26 -15.35
CA VAL A 137 8.50 -9.96 -14.67
C VAL A 137 9.94 -9.49 -14.52
N ASP A 138 10.83 -10.38 -14.10
CA ASP A 138 12.24 -10.06 -13.88
C ASP A 138 12.89 -9.55 -15.18
N ASP A 139 12.67 -10.22 -16.31
CA ASP A 139 13.16 -9.81 -17.63
C ASP A 139 12.65 -8.41 -18.03
N LEU A 140 11.37 -8.12 -17.78
CA LEU A 140 10.78 -6.82 -18.10
C LEU A 140 11.37 -5.70 -17.23
N VAL A 141 11.53 -5.95 -15.94
CA VAL A 141 12.12 -4.99 -15.01
C VAL A 141 13.59 -4.76 -15.36
N GLU A 142 14.35 -5.79 -15.67
CA GLU A 142 15.75 -5.67 -16.07
C GLU A 142 15.91 -4.88 -17.38
N ALA A 143 15.09 -5.16 -18.40
CA ALA A 143 15.10 -4.39 -19.65
C ALA A 143 14.74 -2.91 -19.43
N PHE A 144 13.82 -2.62 -18.51
CA PHE A 144 13.48 -1.26 -18.13
C PHE A 144 14.61 -0.56 -17.36
N LEU A 145 15.23 -1.22 -16.38
CA LEU A 145 16.30 -0.64 -15.58
C LEU A 145 17.60 -0.44 -16.36
N LEU A 146 17.93 -1.34 -17.29
CA LEU A 146 19.15 -1.28 -18.09
C LEU A 146 19.02 -0.31 -19.26
N ASP A 147 17.92 -0.41 -20.01
CA ASP A 147 17.79 0.26 -21.31
C ASP A 147 16.65 1.30 -21.36
N GLY A 148 15.84 1.40 -20.31
CA GLY A 148 14.64 2.25 -20.29
C GLY A 148 13.50 1.71 -21.17
N THR A 149 13.55 0.43 -21.53
CA THR A 149 12.57 -0.20 -22.42
C THR A 149 11.30 -0.52 -21.64
N LEU A 150 10.16 0.05 -22.07
CA LEU A 150 8.85 -0.35 -21.56
C LEU A 150 8.28 -1.52 -22.37
N PRO A 151 7.53 -2.44 -21.73
CA PRO A 151 6.69 -3.39 -22.44
C PRO A 151 5.56 -2.69 -23.21
N ALA A 152 4.85 -3.47 -24.04
CA ALA A 152 3.62 -2.99 -24.65
C ALA A 152 2.54 -2.75 -23.58
N GLU A 153 1.67 -1.78 -23.82
CA GLU A 153 0.50 -1.55 -22.99
C GLU A 153 -0.37 -2.82 -22.90
N GLY A 154 -0.79 -3.19 -21.70
CA GLY A 154 -1.57 -4.40 -21.46
C GLY A 154 -0.76 -5.70 -21.45
N THR A 155 0.58 -5.64 -21.41
CA THR A 155 1.42 -6.81 -21.17
C THR A 155 1.07 -7.46 -19.83
N LYS A 156 1.01 -8.80 -19.83
CA LYS A 156 0.77 -9.63 -18.65
C LYS A 156 1.85 -10.70 -18.56
N CYS A 157 2.12 -11.13 -17.33
CA CYS A 157 2.97 -12.28 -17.02
C CYS A 157 2.14 -13.38 -16.35
N GLU A 158 2.57 -14.63 -16.54
CA GLU A 158 1.95 -15.86 -16.01
C GLU A 158 2.99 -16.68 -15.23
#